data_AF-A0AAN9N054-F1
#
_entry.id   AF-A0AAN9N054-F1
#
_cell.length_a   1.000
_cell.length_b   1.000
_cell.length_c   1.000
_cell.angle_alpha   90.00
_cell.angle_beta   90.00
_cell.angle_gamma   90.00
#
_symmetry.space_group_name_H-M   'P 1'
#
loop_
_entity.id
_entity.type
_entity.pdbx_description
1 polymer ?
#
loop_
_entity_poly.entity_id
_entity_poly.type
_entity_poly.pdbx_seq_one_letter_code
_entity_poly.pdbx_strand_id
1 'polypeptide(L)'
;MAMQAFGILLAVLYSVSRFVSSDVNFVRYGFLQAGLNLDGASYVRPNGILTLTNDSSKILGHAFYPSPLPFKSSKNKSIVATFSTTFVFSIVPKYPDLGGHGFAFVLISTNEPKGCLVNQYLGLPNEKSNQDFSTRFLAVEFDGVQNLELEDIDDNHVGIDISSLISNISKSAAYYLPRNGQDHSKNISISLKCGKPIQAWVDYNEEETLMNVTISPFGMPKPYFPLISFPIDLSLVFNDYMYAGFSASNGLLIAEHNVHGWSFKIGEAAQELDKSAVPLIGSSRSSKVVHKKDFAVGITLASATLFILIIIGALHVLRRLRNEEETLEVWELEYGARKFKYSELHSATGRFGERNLIGYGGFGKVYKGLIPSKGLEVAVKRVAPNSGQDLQPKLGDFGLARTYEHGINPQTTHVVGTLGYMAPELTKTGKATTSTDVYGYGILILEVVCGRRPIEPQKNPEELVLVDWVRELYHQRKISMAIDPSLDVYDKDEAQLVLSLG
;
A
#
# COMPACT_ATOMS: atom_id res chain seq x y z
N MET A 1 -32.97 58.64 -37.98
CA MET A 1 -32.61 57.23 -38.21
C MET A 1 -31.81 56.60 -37.06
N ALA A 2 -30.76 57.23 -36.53
CA ALA A 2 -29.95 56.65 -35.44
C ALA A 2 -30.72 56.38 -34.13
N MET A 3 -31.63 57.27 -33.71
CA MET A 3 -32.47 57.04 -32.51
C MET A 3 -33.48 55.89 -32.66
N GLN A 4 -34.00 55.66 -33.87
CA GLN A 4 -34.90 54.53 -34.12
C GLN A 4 -34.12 53.20 -34.12
N ALA A 5 -32.91 53.18 -34.69
CA ALA A 5 -32.03 52.02 -34.63
C ALA A 5 -31.61 51.68 -33.19
N PHE A 6 -31.32 52.69 -32.36
CA PHE A 6 -30.99 52.49 -30.95
C PHE A 6 -32.20 52.00 -30.14
N GLY A 7 -33.40 52.53 -30.41
CA GLY A 7 -34.65 52.07 -29.79
C GLY A 7 -35.01 50.63 -30.17
N ILE A 8 -34.78 50.22 -31.42
CA ILE A 8 -34.95 48.83 -31.87
C ILE A 8 -33.90 47.93 -31.23
N LEU A 9 -32.64 48.35 -31.14
CA LEU A 9 -31.60 47.58 -30.47
C LEU A 9 -31.89 47.44 -28.97
N LEU A 10 -32.39 48.49 -28.31
CA LEU A 10 -32.81 48.42 -26.92
C LEU A 10 -34.04 47.53 -26.76
N ALA A 11 -35.01 47.57 -27.67
CA ALA A 11 -36.18 46.70 -27.65
C ALA A 11 -35.82 45.24 -27.95
N VAL A 12 -34.84 44.98 -28.82
CA VAL A 12 -34.25 43.65 -29.07
C VAL A 12 -33.46 43.19 -27.85
N LEU A 13 -32.66 44.04 -27.22
CA LEU A 13 -31.97 43.72 -25.97
C LEU A 13 -32.94 43.53 -24.80
N TYR A 14 -34.03 44.28 -24.74
CA TYR A 14 -35.08 44.18 -23.72
C TYR A 14 -36.00 42.97 -23.93
N SER A 15 -36.14 42.52 -25.19
CA SER A 15 -36.84 41.27 -25.53
C SER A 15 -35.92 40.04 -25.40
N VAL A 16 -34.61 40.19 -25.55
CA VAL A 16 -33.60 39.17 -25.23
C VAL A 16 -33.36 39.08 -23.72
N SER A 17 -33.52 40.17 -22.96
CA SER A 17 -33.46 40.18 -21.49
C SER A 17 -34.78 39.81 -20.80
N ARG A 18 -35.84 39.54 -21.56
CA ARG A 18 -36.88 38.63 -21.09
C ARG A 18 -36.33 37.21 -21.21
N PHE A 19 -35.42 36.84 -20.31
CA PHE A 19 -35.48 35.51 -19.77
C PHE A 19 -36.85 35.41 -19.10
N VAL A 20 -37.83 35.00 -19.90
CA VAL A 20 -39.06 34.41 -19.41
C VAL A 20 -38.60 33.42 -18.36
N SER A 21 -39.13 33.55 -17.15
CA SER A 21 -39.22 32.45 -16.20
C SER A 21 -40.03 31.35 -16.90
N SER A 22 -39.41 30.66 -17.85
CA SER A 22 -40.00 29.56 -18.56
C SER A 22 -40.00 28.43 -17.56
N ASP A 23 -41.18 27.94 -17.19
CA ASP A 23 -41.31 26.65 -16.52
C ASP A 23 -40.39 25.67 -17.25
N VAL A 24 -39.29 25.29 -16.60
CA VAL A 24 -38.34 24.34 -17.18
C VAL A 24 -39.04 23.00 -17.13
N ASN A 25 -39.55 22.61 -18.28
CA ASN A 25 -40.23 21.35 -18.49
C ASN A 25 -39.73 20.76 -19.80
N PHE A 26 -39.25 19.52 -19.75
CA PHE A 26 -38.97 18.77 -20.95
C PHE A 26 -39.31 17.30 -20.77
N VAL A 27 -39.72 16.69 -21.88
CA VAL A 27 -39.88 15.25 -22.00
C VAL A 27 -39.07 14.79 -23.20
N ARG A 28 -38.31 13.71 -23.00
CA ARG A 28 -37.49 13.04 -24.00
C ARG A 28 -37.85 11.57 -23.96
N TYR A 29 -38.67 11.14 -24.91
CA TYR A 29 -38.96 9.72 -25.08
C TYR A 29 -37.77 8.96 -25.65
N GLY A 30 -36.81 9.65 -26.25
CA GLY A 30 -35.49 9.18 -26.64
C GLY A 30 -34.59 10.38 -26.91
N PHE A 31 -33.35 10.14 -27.34
CA PHE A 31 -32.29 11.13 -27.34
C PHE A 31 -31.77 11.53 -28.73
N LEU A 32 -32.39 11.03 -29.82
CA LEU A 32 -32.07 11.50 -31.16
C LEU A 32 -32.35 13.01 -31.23
N GLN A 33 -31.30 13.81 -31.50
CA GLN A 33 -31.38 15.27 -31.57
C GLN A 33 -31.80 15.95 -30.24
N ALA A 34 -31.63 15.29 -29.09
CA ALA A 34 -31.94 15.90 -27.79
C ALA A 34 -31.01 17.07 -27.43
N GLY A 35 -29.89 17.25 -28.14
CA GLY A 35 -28.94 18.34 -27.93
C GLY A 35 -28.24 18.30 -26.58
N LEU A 36 -28.05 17.10 -26.01
CA LEU A 36 -27.33 16.94 -24.75
C LEU A 36 -25.85 17.28 -24.91
N ASN A 37 -25.27 17.87 -23.87
CA ASN A 37 -23.83 18.01 -23.72
C ASN A 37 -23.27 16.66 -23.27
N LEU A 38 -22.60 15.97 -24.19
CA LEU A 38 -22.01 14.65 -23.96
C LEU A 38 -20.52 14.81 -23.69
N ASP A 39 -20.02 14.11 -22.68
CA ASP A 39 -18.61 14.06 -22.30
C ASP A 39 -18.17 12.61 -21.99
N GLY A 40 -16.87 12.35 -22.13
CA GLY A 40 -16.28 11.04 -21.95
C GLY A 40 -16.73 10.03 -23.01
N ALA A 41 -17.16 8.85 -22.57
CA ALA A 41 -17.57 7.73 -23.42
C ALA A 41 -19.05 7.78 -23.83
N SER A 42 -19.79 8.83 -23.48
CA SER A 42 -21.22 8.89 -23.70
C SER A 42 -21.59 9.16 -25.16
N TYR A 43 -22.65 8.52 -25.64
CA TYR A 43 -23.16 8.69 -27.01
C TYR A 43 -24.64 8.31 -27.11
N VAL A 44 -25.31 8.80 -28.15
CA VAL A 44 -26.69 8.40 -28.47
C VAL A 44 -26.68 7.36 -29.60
N ARG A 45 -27.35 6.23 -29.37
CA ARG A 45 -27.50 5.16 -30.35
C ARG A 45 -28.43 5.57 -31.49
N PRO A 46 -28.34 4.91 -32.66
CA PRO A 46 -29.28 5.14 -33.77
C PRO A 46 -30.75 4.92 -33.42
N ASN A 47 -31.04 4.06 -32.43
CA ASN A 47 -32.40 3.85 -31.92
C ASN A 47 -32.83 4.87 -30.85
N GLY A 48 -32.02 5.89 -30.57
CA GLY A 48 -32.34 6.97 -29.64
C GLY A 48 -32.07 6.68 -28.17
N ILE A 49 -31.42 5.57 -27.82
CA ILE A 49 -30.99 5.30 -26.44
C ILE A 49 -29.70 6.08 -26.14
N LEU A 50 -29.67 6.79 -25.01
CA LEU A 50 -28.46 7.39 -24.49
C LEU A 50 -27.63 6.32 -23.76
N THR A 51 -26.37 6.15 -24.12
CA THR A 51 -25.43 5.24 -23.48
C THR A 51 -24.32 6.07 -22.84
N LEU A 52 -24.15 5.96 -21.52
CA LEU A 52 -23.13 6.72 -20.78
C LEU A 52 -21.76 6.04 -20.82
N THR A 53 -21.73 4.71 -20.72
CA THR A 53 -20.52 3.90 -20.89
C THR A 53 -20.82 2.66 -21.73
N ASN A 54 -19.78 2.10 -22.34
CA ASN A 54 -19.83 0.91 -23.20
C ASN A 54 -19.07 -0.28 -22.58
N ASP A 55 -18.69 -1.26 -23.40
CA ASP A 55 -17.98 -2.47 -22.96
C ASP A 55 -16.47 -2.29 -22.72
N SER A 56 -16.00 -1.04 -22.65
CA SER A 56 -14.64 -0.64 -22.31
C SER A 56 -14.45 -0.50 -20.80
N SER A 57 -13.24 -0.84 -20.32
CA SER A 57 -12.81 -0.66 -18.93
C SER A 57 -12.23 0.73 -18.69
N LYS A 58 -12.30 1.23 -17.45
CA LYS A 58 -11.66 2.49 -17.01
C LYS A 58 -12.08 3.70 -17.86
N ILE A 59 -13.38 3.82 -18.09
CA ILE A 59 -14.00 4.96 -18.78
C ILE A 59 -15.03 5.61 -17.86
N LEU A 60 -15.34 6.86 -18.14
CA LEU A 60 -16.50 7.55 -17.58
C LEU A 60 -17.29 8.18 -18.71
N GLY A 61 -18.52 8.57 -18.44
CA GLY A 61 -19.31 9.35 -19.38
C GLY A 61 -20.37 10.18 -18.68
N HIS A 62 -20.58 11.38 -19.21
CA HIS A 62 -21.58 12.32 -18.73
C HIS A 62 -22.53 12.69 -19.85
N ALA A 63 -23.77 13.00 -19.49
CA ALA A 63 -24.73 13.57 -20.40
C ALA A 63 -25.57 14.60 -19.66
N PHE A 64 -25.35 15.89 -19.96
CA PHE A 64 -26.03 17.00 -19.32
C PHE A 64 -27.02 17.68 -20.26
N TYR A 65 -28.12 18.17 -19.69
CA TYR A 65 -29.00 19.11 -20.36
C TYR A 65 -28.18 20.35 -20.76
N PRO A 66 -28.35 20.88 -21.99
CA PRO A 66 -27.41 21.85 -22.56
C PRO A 66 -27.34 23.19 -21.83
N SER A 67 -28.44 23.60 -21.22
CA SER A 67 -28.55 24.88 -20.51
C SER A 67 -28.62 24.67 -19.00
N PRO A 68 -28.03 25.55 -18.18
CA PRO A 68 -28.23 25.49 -16.75
C PRO A 68 -29.70 25.82 -16.38
N LEU A 69 -30.20 25.17 -15.33
CA LEU A 69 -31.60 25.26 -14.90
C LEU A 69 -31.73 26.10 -13.62
N PRO A 70 -32.75 26.98 -13.51
CA PRO A 70 -32.96 27.85 -12.36
C PRO A 70 -33.72 27.11 -11.26
N PHE A 71 -33.02 26.66 -10.23
CA PHE A 71 -33.61 25.87 -9.14
C PHE A 71 -34.11 26.70 -7.96
N LYS A 72 -33.92 28.02 -7.95
CA LYS A 72 -34.42 28.87 -6.85
C LYS A 72 -35.91 29.13 -7.00
N SER A 73 -36.63 29.06 -5.88
CA SER A 73 -38.08 29.27 -5.84
C SER A 73 -38.44 30.69 -6.30
N SER A 74 -39.50 30.79 -7.11
CA SER A 74 -40.03 32.07 -7.56
C SER A 74 -40.63 32.89 -6.40
N LYS A 75 -41.07 32.22 -5.33
CA LYS A 75 -41.61 32.83 -4.10
C LYS A 75 -40.49 33.38 -3.21
N ASN A 76 -39.40 32.62 -3.05
CA ASN A 76 -38.24 32.99 -2.23
C ASN A 76 -36.96 32.46 -2.86
N LYS A 77 -36.12 33.36 -3.37
CA LYS A 77 -34.86 33.01 -4.03
C LYS A 77 -33.83 32.35 -3.12
N SER A 78 -34.06 32.33 -1.80
CA SER A 78 -33.19 31.64 -0.84
C SER A 78 -33.48 30.14 -0.79
N ILE A 79 -34.64 29.69 -1.27
CA ILE A 79 -35.13 28.31 -1.17
C ILE A 79 -35.02 27.63 -2.54
N VAL A 80 -34.74 26.34 -2.55
CA VAL A 80 -34.81 25.51 -3.76
C VAL A 80 -36.26 25.17 -4.08
N ALA A 81 -36.69 25.44 -5.30
CA ALA A 81 -38.00 25.13 -5.81
C ALA A 81 -38.26 23.62 -5.81
N THR A 82 -39.51 23.23 -5.63
CA THR A 82 -39.99 21.87 -5.91
C THR A 82 -39.52 21.46 -7.30
N PHE A 83 -39.01 20.24 -7.45
CA PHE A 83 -38.72 19.67 -8.77
C PHE A 83 -39.02 18.19 -8.78
N SER A 84 -39.24 17.67 -9.97
CA SER A 84 -39.53 16.27 -10.20
C SER A 84 -38.82 15.82 -11.48
N THR A 85 -38.30 14.61 -11.46
CA THR A 85 -37.71 13.96 -12.63
C THR A 85 -38.09 12.50 -12.64
N THR A 86 -38.35 11.97 -13.83
CA THR A 86 -38.47 10.53 -14.05
C THR A 86 -37.70 10.11 -15.28
N PHE A 87 -37.01 8.99 -15.18
CA PHE A 87 -36.22 8.45 -16.27
C PHE A 87 -36.24 6.93 -16.24
N VAL A 88 -36.05 6.36 -17.42
CA VAL A 88 -35.97 4.91 -17.62
C VAL A 88 -34.53 4.56 -17.92
N PHE A 89 -33.96 3.63 -17.19
CA PHE A 89 -32.56 3.22 -17.35
C PHE A 89 -32.41 1.70 -17.39
N SER A 90 -31.28 1.23 -17.88
CA SER A 90 -30.85 -0.17 -17.71
C SER A 90 -29.33 -0.24 -17.52
N ILE A 91 -28.92 -1.13 -16.63
CA ILE A 91 -27.50 -1.47 -16.41
C ILE A 91 -27.31 -2.88 -16.95
N VAL A 92 -26.45 -3.01 -17.98
CA VAL A 92 -26.20 -4.27 -18.67
C VAL A 92 -24.74 -4.68 -18.43
N PRO A 93 -24.45 -5.54 -17.43
CA PRO A 93 -23.10 -6.03 -17.19
C PRO A 93 -22.55 -6.79 -18.38
N LYS A 94 -21.26 -6.58 -18.69
CA LYS A 94 -20.52 -7.41 -19.66
C LYS A 94 -20.42 -8.85 -19.19
N TYR A 95 -20.25 -9.04 -17.88
CA TYR A 95 -20.19 -10.32 -17.20
C TYR A 95 -21.32 -10.39 -16.16
N PRO A 96 -22.45 -11.05 -16.48
CA PRO A 96 -23.64 -11.06 -15.61
C PRO A 96 -23.35 -11.48 -14.16
N ASP A 97 -22.43 -12.43 -13.97
CA ASP A 97 -22.06 -12.96 -12.65
C ASP A 97 -21.15 -12.02 -11.84
N LEU A 98 -20.47 -11.07 -12.49
CA LEU A 98 -19.53 -10.14 -11.82
C LEU A 98 -20.13 -8.74 -11.63
N GLY A 99 -21.21 -8.42 -12.35
CA GLY A 99 -21.83 -7.10 -12.30
C GLY A 99 -21.03 -6.02 -13.03
N GLY A 100 -21.35 -4.78 -12.70
CA GLY A 100 -20.70 -3.55 -13.16
C GLY A 100 -21.05 -2.43 -12.19
N HIS A 101 -20.20 -1.41 -12.11
CA HIS A 101 -20.44 -0.23 -11.26
C HIS A 101 -21.78 0.43 -11.62
N GLY A 102 -22.21 1.38 -10.80
CA GLY A 102 -23.45 2.11 -11.02
C GLY A 102 -23.38 3.28 -12.01
N PHE A 103 -24.48 4.02 -12.04
CA PHE A 103 -24.56 5.37 -12.58
C PHE A 103 -25.42 6.23 -11.65
N ALA A 104 -25.39 7.55 -11.84
CA ALA A 104 -26.16 8.50 -11.07
C ALA A 104 -26.96 9.47 -11.96
N PHE A 105 -28.14 9.84 -11.49
CA PHE A 105 -28.78 11.10 -11.88
C PHE A 105 -28.17 12.22 -11.05
N VAL A 106 -27.78 13.33 -11.68
CA VAL A 106 -26.97 14.36 -11.03
C VAL A 106 -27.53 15.75 -11.31
N LEU A 107 -27.60 16.56 -10.26
CA LEU A 107 -27.78 18.01 -10.30
C LEU A 107 -26.47 18.67 -9.86
N ILE A 108 -25.73 19.27 -10.78
CA ILE A 108 -24.34 19.69 -10.59
C ILE A 108 -24.11 21.15 -11.00
N SER A 109 -23.22 21.84 -10.30
CA SER A 109 -22.93 23.27 -10.52
C SER A 109 -22.20 23.60 -11.84
N THR A 110 -21.67 22.60 -12.55
CA THR A 110 -20.96 22.74 -13.84
C THR A 110 -21.27 21.56 -14.76
N ASN A 111 -21.31 21.79 -16.07
CA ASN A 111 -21.40 20.73 -17.08
C ASN A 111 -20.04 20.16 -17.51
N GLU A 112 -18.94 20.71 -16.98
CA GLU A 112 -17.56 20.24 -17.17
C GLU A 112 -16.90 19.99 -15.82
N PRO A 113 -17.36 18.99 -15.04
CA PRO A 113 -16.80 18.70 -13.73
C PRO A 113 -15.35 18.25 -13.85
N LYS A 114 -14.48 18.82 -13.02
CA LYS A 114 -13.06 18.45 -12.94
C LYS A 114 -12.84 17.47 -11.80
N GLY A 115 -11.79 16.64 -11.92
CA GLY A 115 -11.43 15.69 -10.87
C GLY A 115 -12.31 14.44 -10.82
N CYS A 116 -13.17 14.23 -11.81
CA CYS A 116 -13.96 13.01 -11.95
C CYS A 116 -13.07 11.77 -12.07
N LEU A 117 -13.42 10.72 -11.34
CA LEU A 117 -12.67 9.47 -11.32
C LEU A 117 -13.49 8.32 -11.93
N VAL A 118 -12.77 7.34 -12.49
CA VAL A 118 -13.32 6.08 -13.02
C VAL A 118 -13.46 5.02 -11.91
N ASN A 119 -13.97 3.83 -12.21
CA ASN A 119 -14.25 2.75 -11.23
C ASN A 119 -15.46 3.07 -10.32
N GLN A 120 -15.29 2.99 -9.00
CA GLN A 120 -16.35 3.16 -8.00
C GLN A 120 -16.91 4.58 -7.89
N TYR A 121 -16.27 5.58 -8.50
CA TYR A 121 -16.64 6.97 -8.27
C TYR A 121 -17.77 7.49 -9.17
N LEU A 122 -18.44 6.61 -9.93
CA LEU A 122 -19.60 6.91 -10.78
C LEU A 122 -19.39 8.06 -11.79
N GLY A 123 -18.15 8.41 -12.13
CA GLY A 123 -17.81 9.59 -12.93
C GLY A 123 -17.90 10.91 -12.17
N LEU A 124 -18.12 10.90 -10.86
CA LEU A 124 -18.23 12.08 -10.02
C LEU A 124 -16.90 12.43 -9.34
N PRO A 125 -16.71 13.72 -8.97
CA PRO A 125 -15.54 14.12 -8.19
C PRO A 125 -15.69 13.67 -6.74
N ASN A 126 -14.59 13.24 -6.13
CA ASN A 126 -14.51 12.89 -4.72
C ASN A 126 -13.90 14.03 -3.87
N GLU A 127 -13.94 13.89 -2.54
CA GLU A 127 -13.43 14.90 -1.59
C GLU A 127 -11.97 15.29 -1.85
N LYS A 128 -11.10 14.32 -2.20
CA LYS A 128 -9.69 14.58 -2.50
C LYS A 128 -9.49 15.35 -3.79
N SER A 129 -10.36 15.15 -4.78
CA SER A 129 -10.32 15.79 -6.08
C SER A 129 -11.06 17.14 -6.12
N ASN A 130 -11.94 17.38 -5.15
CA ASN A 130 -12.78 18.56 -5.01
C ASN A 130 -12.50 19.30 -3.69
N GLN A 131 -11.22 19.50 -3.35
CA GLN A 131 -10.77 20.01 -2.04
C GLN A 131 -11.38 21.37 -1.66
N ASP A 132 -11.74 22.19 -2.66
CA ASP A 132 -12.35 23.51 -2.45
C ASP A 132 -13.88 23.48 -2.43
N PHE A 133 -14.51 22.30 -2.52
CA PHE A 133 -15.96 22.14 -2.74
C PHE A 133 -16.48 23.00 -3.90
N SER A 134 -15.61 23.24 -4.88
CA SER A 134 -15.88 24.10 -6.04
C SER A 134 -17.01 23.52 -6.89
N THR A 135 -17.07 22.19 -6.98
CA THR A 135 -18.13 21.46 -7.67
C THR A 135 -19.12 20.94 -6.64
N ARG A 136 -20.22 21.68 -6.46
CA ARG A 136 -21.37 21.20 -5.69
C ARG A 136 -22.27 20.34 -6.56
N PHE A 137 -22.71 19.21 -6.01
CA PHE A 137 -23.69 18.35 -6.64
C PHE A 137 -24.60 17.65 -5.63
N LEU A 138 -25.78 17.30 -6.11
CA LEU A 138 -26.66 16.29 -5.55
C LEU A 138 -26.70 15.14 -6.56
N ALA A 139 -26.45 13.92 -6.12
CA ALA A 139 -26.58 12.73 -6.95
C ALA A 139 -27.56 11.73 -6.33
N VAL A 140 -28.34 11.08 -7.19
CA VAL A 140 -29.08 9.86 -6.85
C VAL A 140 -28.42 8.73 -7.59
N GLU A 141 -27.67 7.91 -6.86
CA GLU A 141 -26.90 6.81 -7.40
C GLU A 141 -27.70 5.50 -7.45
N PHE A 142 -27.35 4.67 -8.42
CA PHE A 142 -27.88 3.33 -8.62
C PHE A 142 -26.69 2.38 -8.74
N ASP A 143 -26.13 1.93 -7.61
CA ASP A 143 -24.92 1.13 -7.57
C ASP A 143 -25.19 -0.38 -7.50
N GLY A 144 -24.50 -1.11 -8.37
CA GLY A 144 -24.54 -2.56 -8.49
C GLY A 144 -23.29 -3.27 -7.97
N VAL A 145 -22.40 -2.54 -7.27
CA VAL A 145 -21.15 -3.03 -6.68
C VAL A 145 -21.01 -2.51 -5.25
N GLN A 146 -20.54 -3.35 -4.33
CA GLN A 146 -20.24 -2.93 -2.97
C GLN A 146 -18.77 -2.49 -2.84
N ASN A 147 -18.55 -1.24 -2.45
CA ASN A 147 -17.25 -0.67 -2.17
C ASN A 147 -17.17 -0.28 -0.69
N LEU A 148 -16.33 -1.01 0.06
CA LEU A 148 -16.15 -0.74 1.49
C LEU A 148 -15.58 0.65 1.79
N GLU A 149 -14.80 1.22 0.87
CA GLU A 149 -14.24 2.57 1.01
C GLU A 149 -15.29 3.68 0.87
N LEU A 150 -16.43 3.40 0.23
CA LEU A 150 -17.55 4.32 0.07
C LEU A 150 -18.68 4.04 1.09
N GLU A 151 -18.47 3.10 2.00
CA GLU A 151 -19.43 2.66 3.01
C GLU A 151 -20.73 2.07 2.44
N ASP A 152 -20.63 1.45 1.25
CA ASP A 152 -21.77 0.83 0.57
C ASP A 152 -22.43 -0.27 1.42
N ILE A 153 -23.75 -0.18 1.55
CA ILE A 153 -24.54 -1.10 2.38
C ILE A 153 -24.62 -2.53 1.83
N ASP A 154 -24.60 -2.66 0.50
CA ASP A 154 -24.63 -3.92 -0.25
C ASP A 154 -24.21 -3.69 -1.72
N ASP A 155 -24.26 -4.73 -2.55
CA ASP A 155 -23.89 -4.69 -3.97
C ASP A 155 -25.07 -4.38 -4.92
N ASN A 156 -26.15 -3.78 -4.40
CA ASN A 156 -27.37 -3.49 -5.14
C ASN A 156 -28.23 -2.45 -4.41
N HIS A 157 -27.79 -1.19 -4.37
CA HIS A 157 -28.44 -0.13 -3.62
C HIS A 157 -28.71 1.13 -4.43
N VAL A 158 -29.61 1.96 -3.89
CA VAL A 158 -29.87 3.33 -4.33
C VAL A 158 -29.47 4.25 -3.19
N GLY A 159 -28.75 5.32 -3.53
CA GLY A 159 -28.18 6.28 -2.57
C GLY A 159 -28.53 7.72 -2.92
N ILE A 160 -28.51 8.60 -1.93
CA ILE A 160 -28.56 10.05 -2.12
C ILE A 160 -27.24 10.64 -1.58
N ASP A 161 -26.58 11.37 -2.47
CA ASP A 161 -25.21 11.84 -2.31
C ASP A 161 -25.15 13.35 -2.39
N ILE A 162 -24.52 14.00 -1.41
CA ILE A 162 -24.36 15.46 -1.38
C ILE A 162 -22.87 15.81 -1.46
N SER A 163 -22.40 16.14 -2.66
CA SER A 163 -21.02 16.58 -2.92
C SER A 163 -19.92 15.63 -2.39
N SER A 164 -20.29 14.38 -2.14
CA SER A 164 -19.46 13.24 -1.74
C SER A 164 -20.06 11.98 -2.36
N LEU A 165 -19.30 10.90 -2.42
CA LEU A 165 -19.74 9.59 -2.90
C LEU A 165 -20.03 8.61 -1.75
N ILE A 166 -19.88 9.07 -0.50
CA ILE A 166 -20.45 8.36 0.65
C ILE A 166 -21.88 8.89 0.78
N SER A 167 -22.87 8.01 0.55
CA SER A 167 -24.26 8.43 0.60
C SER A 167 -24.68 8.95 1.97
N ASN A 168 -25.44 10.04 1.97
CA ASN A 168 -26.13 10.52 3.16
C ASN A 168 -27.22 9.54 3.63
N ILE A 169 -27.82 8.82 2.68
CA ILE A 169 -28.77 7.73 2.94
C ILE A 169 -28.77 6.76 1.77
N SER A 170 -28.83 5.46 2.07
CA SER A 170 -28.93 4.40 1.06
C SER A 170 -29.93 3.31 1.46
N LYS A 171 -30.50 2.64 0.46
CA LYS A 171 -31.40 1.49 0.61
C LYS A 171 -31.12 0.45 -0.47
N SER A 172 -31.14 -0.82 -0.09
CA SER A 172 -31.12 -1.94 -1.05
C SER A 172 -32.22 -1.75 -2.09
N ALA A 173 -31.88 -1.87 -3.37
CA ALA A 173 -32.78 -1.57 -4.47
C ALA A 173 -34.01 -2.49 -4.43
N ALA A 174 -35.17 -1.85 -4.23
CA ALA A 174 -36.44 -2.54 -4.12
C ALA A 174 -37.61 -1.60 -4.43
N TYR A 175 -38.81 -2.16 -4.56
CA TYR A 175 -40.03 -1.38 -4.76
C TYR A 175 -41.19 -1.95 -3.94
N TYR A 176 -42.14 -1.07 -3.62
CA TYR A 176 -43.28 -1.38 -2.77
C TYR A 176 -44.56 -1.56 -3.59
N LEU A 177 -45.17 -2.75 -3.51
CA LEU A 177 -46.50 -2.95 -4.07
C LEU A 177 -47.59 -2.64 -3.03
N PRO A 178 -48.69 -1.99 -3.43
CA PRO A 178 -49.86 -1.85 -2.57
C PRO A 178 -50.39 -3.26 -2.28
N ARG A 179 -50.47 -3.61 -0.99
CA ARG A 179 -51.11 -4.85 -0.55
C ARG A 179 -52.55 -4.51 -0.21
N ASN A 180 -53.51 -5.17 -0.87
CA ASN A 180 -54.97 -5.03 -0.68
C ASN A 180 -55.36 -4.51 0.72
N GLY A 181 -55.48 -3.19 0.86
CA GLY A 181 -56.03 -2.52 2.04
C GLY A 181 -55.27 -2.63 3.37
N GLN A 182 -53.98 -3.00 3.42
CA GLN A 182 -53.21 -2.95 4.68
C GLN A 182 -51.82 -2.31 4.57
N ASP A 183 -51.51 -1.59 5.64
CA ASP A 183 -50.47 -0.60 5.92
C ASP A 183 -49.00 -1.09 5.83
N HIS A 184 -48.77 -2.29 5.32
CA HIS A 184 -47.42 -2.84 5.14
C HIS A 184 -47.26 -3.39 3.72
N SER A 185 -46.69 -2.52 2.88
CA SER A 185 -46.28 -2.80 1.51
C SER A 185 -45.32 -3.99 1.44
N LYS A 186 -45.55 -4.92 0.52
CA LYS A 186 -44.59 -5.99 0.26
C LYS A 186 -43.37 -5.34 -0.40
N ASN A 187 -42.24 -5.36 0.28
CA ASN A 187 -40.96 -4.97 -0.29
C ASN A 187 -40.51 -6.04 -1.30
N ILE A 188 -40.31 -5.66 -2.57
CA ILE A 188 -39.85 -6.57 -3.63
C ILE A 188 -38.48 -6.09 -4.12
N SER A 189 -37.45 -6.88 -3.83
CA SER A 189 -36.10 -6.61 -4.31
C SER A 189 -36.06 -6.59 -5.84
N ILE A 190 -35.32 -5.63 -6.38
CA ILE A 190 -35.02 -5.51 -7.81
C ILE A 190 -33.51 -5.45 -7.99
N SER A 191 -32.98 -6.25 -8.91
CA SER A 191 -31.57 -6.19 -9.27
C SER A 191 -31.36 -5.07 -10.29
N LEU A 192 -30.57 -4.06 -9.93
CA LEU A 192 -30.22 -2.94 -10.82
C LEU A 192 -29.47 -3.44 -12.07
N LYS A 193 -28.64 -4.47 -11.88
CA LYS A 193 -27.83 -5.15 -12.90
C LYS A 193 -28.56 -6.22 -13.71
N CYS A 194 -29.90 -6.22 -13.71
CA CYS A 194 -30.70 -7.24 -14.42
C CYS A 194 -30.76 -7.07 -15.95
N GLY A 195 -30.21 -5.96 -16.49
CA GLY A 195 -30.26 -5.62 -17.91
C GLY A 195 -31.66 -5.28 -18.45
N LYS A 196 -32.70 -5.34 -17.61
CA LYS A 196 -34.06 -4.93 -17.97
C LYS A 196 -34.28 -3.45 -17.61
N PRO A 197 -35.13 -2.73 -18.36
CA PRO A 197 -35.43 -1.34 -18.05
C PRO A 197 -36.12 -1.17 -16.68
N ILE A 198 -35.62 -0.22 -15.89
CA ILE A 198 -36.12 0.23 -14.59
C ILE A 198 -36.51 1.70 -14.73
N GLN A 199 -37.64 2.10 -14.16
CA GLN A 199 -38.04 3.50 -14.08
C GLN A 199 -37.76 4.03 -12.67
N ALA A 200 -37.12 5.20 -12.61
CA ALA A 200 -36.88 5.94 -11.38
C ALA A 200 -37.69 7.24 -11.39
N TRP A 201 -38.04 7.70 -10.19
CA TRP A 201 -38.60 9.02 -9.91
C TRP A 201 -37.78 9.64 -8.77
N VAL A 202 -37.42 10.91 -8.95
CA VAL A 202 -36.74 11.71 -7.93
C VAL A 202 -37.54 12.99 -7.79
N ASP A 203 -38.17 13.16 -6.63
CA ASP A 203 -39.06 14.28 -6.34
C ASP A 203 -38.58 15.02 -5.11
N TYR A 204 -38.43 16.34 -5.22
CA TYR A 204 -38.11 17.22 -4.11
C TYR A 204 -39.27 18.20 -3.89
N ASN A 205 -39.72 18.34 -2.64
CA ASN A 205 -40.78 19.27 -2.26
C ASN A 205 -40.19 20.42 -1.43
N GLU A 206 -40.39 21.67 -1.88
CA GLU A 206 -39.89 22.87 -1.19
C GLU A 206 -40.53 23.12 0.18
N GLU A 207 -41.81 22.79 0.34
CA GLU A 207 -42.59 23.09 1.55
C GLU A 207 -42.28 22.08 2.66
N GLU A 208 -42.13 20.80 2.30
CA GLU A 208 -41.81 19.72 3.22
C GLU A 208 -40.29 19.54 3.43
N THR A 209 -39.45 20.20 2.61
CA THR A 209 -37.98 20.00 2.57
C THR A 209 -37.62 18.51 2.50
N LEU A 210 -38.31 17.80 1.61
CA LEU A 210 -38.29 16.34 1.56
C LEU A 210 -37.95 15.87 0.16
N MET A 211 -36.96 14.98 0.06
CA MET A 211 -36.58 14.30 -1.17
C MET A 211 -37.06 12.85 -1.13
N ASN A 212 -37.80 12.46 -2.17
CA ASN A 212 -38.28 11.12 -2.36
C ASN A 212 -37.63 10.49 -3.59
N VAL A 213 -37.14 9.27 -3.44
CA VAL A 213 -36.64 8.44 -4.54
C VAL A 213 -37.46 7.18 -4.62
N THR A 214 -38.03 6.91 -5.79
CA THR A 214 -38.84 5.73 -6.06
C THR A 214 -38.30 5.02 -7.28
N ILE A 215 -38.29 3.68 -7.27
CA ILE A 215 -37.95 2.87 -8.44
C ILE A 215 -38.98 1.77 -8.66
N SER A 216 -39.13 1.29 -9.89
CA SER A 216 -39.88 0.06 -10.21
C SER A 216 -39.49 -0.49 -11.58
N PRO A 217 -39.78 -1.78 -11.88
CA PRO A 217 -39.63 -2.30 -13.24
C PRO A 217 -40.41 -1.43 -14.24
N PHE A 218 -39.79 -1.09 -15.36
CA PHE A 218 -40.46 -0.28 -16.38
C PHE A 218 -41.72 -0.98 -16.89
N GLY A 219 -42.80 -0.21 -17.04
CA GLY A 219 -44.11 -0.74 -17.38
C GLY A 219 -45.06 -0.86 -16.17
N MET A 220 -44.55 -0.81 -14.95
CA MET A 220 -45.36 -0.73 -13.73
C MET A 220 -45.80 0.73 -13.45
N PRO A 221 -46.88 0.96 -12.68
CA PRO A 221 -47.20 2.28 -12.16
C PRO A 221 -46.19 2.69 -11.08
N LYS A 222 -45.98 4.00 -10.89
CA LYS A 222 -45.17 4.54 -9.80
C LYS A 222 -45.65 3.99 -8.44
N PRO A 223 -44.79 3.32 -7.67
CA PRO A 223 -45.11 2.90 -6.30
C PRO A 223 -45.58 4.08 -5.43
N TYR A 224 -46.60 3.84 -4.60
CA TYR A 224 -47.10 4.86 -3.68
C TYR A 224 -46.08 5.20 -2.59
N PHE A 225 -45.42 4.18 -2.04
CA PHE A 225 -44.35 4.37 -1.06
C PHE A 225 -43.01 4.50 -1.78
N PRO A 226 -42.25 5.59 -1.52
CA PRO A 226 -40.91 5.74 -2.06
C PRO A 226 -39.93 4.73 -1.44
N LEU A 227 -38.85 4.42 -2.16
CA LEU A 227 -37.75 3.62 -1.63
C LEU A 227 -36.99 4.40 -0.55
N ILE A 228 -36.74 5.69 -0.81
CA ILE A 228 -36.08 6.61 0.11
C ILE A 228 -36.97 7.84 0.29
N SER A 229 -37.19 8.23 1.54
CA SER A 229 -37.70 9.55 1.94
C SER A 229 -36.67 10.19 2.85
N PHE A 230 -36.05 11.28 2.40
CA PHE A 230 -34.93 11.92 3.08
C PHE A 230 -35.22 13.41 3.31
N PRO A 231 -35.36 13.85 4.58
CA PRO A 231 -35.47 15.26 4.90
C PRO A 231 -34.15 15.96 4.60
N ILE A 232 -34.18 16.95 3.71
CA ILE A 232 -32.99 17.66 3.25
C ILE A 232 -33.36 19.08 2.81
N ASP A 233 -32.61 20.07 3.29
CA ASP A 233 -32.64 21.43 2.75
C ASP A 233 -31.55 21.60 1.67
N LEU A 234 -31.99 21.69 0.41
CA LEU A 234 -31.08 21.86 -0.73
C LEU A 234 -30.53 23.28 -0.89
N SER A 235 -30.98 24.24 -0.08
CA SER A 235 -30.63 25.66 -0.21
C SER A 235 -29.13 25.93 -0.07
N LEU A 236 -28.42 25.14 0.76
CA LEU A 236 -26.98 25.23 0.96
C LEU A 236 -26.17 24.45 -0.09
N VAL A 237 -26.81 23.54 -0.82
CA VAL A 237 -26.17 22.70 -1.84
C VAL A 237 -26.26 23.37 -3.22
N PHE A 238 -27.40 23.99 -3.53
CA PHE A 238 -27.72 24.47 -4.87
C PHE A 238 -27.34 25.94 -5.08
N ASN A 239 -26.71 26.19 -6.23
CA ASN A 239 -26.55 27.53 -6.77
C ASN A 239 -27.86 28.05 -7.35
N ASP A 240 -27.87 29.31 -7.79
CA ASP A 240 -28.99 29.87 -8.54
C ASP A 240 -29.34 29.02 -9.78
N TYR A 241 -28.29 28.44 -10.36
CA TYR A 241 -28.34 27.66 -11.57
C TYR A 241 -27.54 26.36 -11.40
N MET A 242 -28.13 25.23 -11.81
CA MET A 242 -27.47 23.92 -11.80
C MET A 242 -27.73 23.21 -13.14
N TYR A 243 -26.83 22.36 -13.57
CA TYR A 243 -27.02 21.45 -14.69
C TYR A 243 -27.65 20.15 -14.20
N ALA A 244 -28.61 19.64 -14.97
CA ALA A 244 -29.20 18.32 -14.74
C ALA A 244 -28.67 17.32 -15.77
N GLY A 245 -28.43 16.08 -15.35
CA GLY A 245 -27.98 15.05 -16.28
C GLY A 245 -27.67 13.73 -15.60
N PHE A 246 -26.79 12.98 -16.23
CA PHE A 246 -26.39 11.66 -15.78
C PHE A 246 -24.87 11.49 -15.82
N SER A 247 -24.35 10.69 -14.90
CA SER A 247 -22.94 10.35 -14.78
C SER A 247 -22.78 8.85 -14.58
N ALA A 248 -21.81 8.24 -15.23
CA ALA A 248 -21.48 6.83 -15.04
C ALA A 248 -19.98 6.58 -15.20
N SER A 249 -19.47 5.52 -14.59
CA SER A 249 -18.12 5.04 -14.85
C SER A 249 -18.01 3.53 -14.86
N ASN A 250 -17.07 3.03 -15.64
CA ASN A 250 -16.62 1.65 -15.59
C ASN A 250 -15.22 1.57 -14.97
N GLY A 251 -14.98 0.45 -14.31
CA GLY A 251 -13.67 0.07 -13.80
C GLY A 251 -13.21 -1.24 -14.41
N LEU A 252 -12.78 -2.17 -13.57
CA LEU A 252 -12.54 -3.56 -13.97
C LEU A 252 -13.86 -4.34 -14.15
N LEU A 253 -14.89 -3.97 -13.37
CA LEU A 253 -16.26 -4.41 -13.58
C LEU A 253 -16.90 -3.48 -14.60
N ILE A 254 -17.41 -4.06 -15.69
CA ILE A 254 -17.83 -3.33 -16.89
C ILE A 254 -19.33 -3.53 -17.07
N ALA A 255 -20.07 -2.43 -17.20
CA ALA A 255 -21.46 -2.44 -17.64
C ALA A 255 -21.70 -1.36 -18.71
N GLU A 256 -22.70 -1.61 -19.56
CA GLU A 256 -23.32 -0.56 -20.37
C GLU A 256 -24.41 0.12 -19.54
N HIS A 257 -24.27 1.42 -19.31
CA HIS A 257 -25.28 2.24 -18.62
C HIS A 257 -26.12 2.98 -19.65
N ASN A 258 -27.41 2.67 -19.70
CA ASN A 258 -28.30 3.21 -20.72
C ASN A 258 -29.46 3.99 -20.08
N VAL A 259 -29.79 5.14 -20.67
CA VAL A 259 -31.00 5.91 -20.39
C VAL A 259 -31.87 5.88 -21.64
N HIS A 260 -33.12 5.45 -21.47
CA HIS A 260 -34.07 5.22 -22.55
C HIS A 260 -34.99 6.41 -22.78
N GLY A 261 -35.40 7.06 -21.69
CA GLY A 261 -36.22 8.27 -21.72
C GLY A 261 -36.08 9.06 -20.44
N TRP A 262 -36.36 10.36 -20.50
CA TRP A 262 -36.17 11.30 -19.39
C TRP A 262 -37.19 12.43 -19.46
N SER A 263 -37.85 12.70 -18.34
CA SER A 263 -38.79 13.79 -18.13
C SER A 263 -38.37 14.56 -16.90
N PHE A 264 -38.40 15.89 -16.97
CA PHE A 264 -37.93 16.76 -15.91
C PHE A 264 -38.81 18.00 -15.83
N LYS A 265 -39.17 18.42 -14.61
CA LYS A 265 -39.94 19.64 -14.36
C LYS A 265 -39.52 20.32 -13.07
N ILE A 266 -39.42 21.66 -13.11
CA ILE A 266 -39.29 22.53 -11.92
C ILE A 266 -40.66 23.14 -11.62
N GLY A 267 -41.01 23.24 -10.35
CA GLY A 267 -42.24 23.80 -9.81
C GLY A 267 -43.35 22.78 -9.57
N GLU A 268 -43.38 21.69 -10.33
CA GLU A 268 -44.45 20.69 -10.27
C GLU A 268 -43.93 19.27 -10.60
N ALA A 269 -44.83 18.29 -10.54
CA ALA A 269 -44.55 16.91 -10.94
C ALA A 269 -44.18 16.80 -12.43
N ALA A 270 -43.15 16.01 -12.73
CA ALA A 270 -42.75 15.72 -14.10
C ALA A 270 -43.81 14.89 -14.83
N GLN A 271 -43.91 15.09 -16.14
CA GLN A 271 -44.82 14.31 -16.96
C GLN A 271 -44.36 12.84 -17.02
N GLU A 272 -45.29 11.91 -16.84
CA GLU A 272 -45.02 10.48 -16.98
C GLU A 272 -44.61 10.11 -18.42
N LEU A 273 -43.71 9.13 -18.52
CA LEU A 273 -43.22 8.64 -19.81
C LEU A 273 -44.23 7.66 -20.43
N ASP A 274 -44.69 7.96 -21.65
CA ASP A 274 -45.45 7.04 -22.48
C ASP A 274 -44.59 5.80 -22.80
N LYS A 275 -45.03 4.67 -22.27
CA LYS A 275 -44.37 3.37 -22.37
C LYS A 275 -44.18 2.91 -23.81
N SER A 276 -45.06 3.32 -24.71
CA SER A 276 -45.02 2.92 -26.12
C SER A 276 -44.01 3.72 -26.95
N ALA A 277 -43.65 4.92 -26.48
CA ALA A 277 -42.76 5.84 -27.19
C ALA A 277 -41.28 5.69 -26.79
N VAL A 278 -40.99 5.05 -25.65
CA VAL A 278 -39.62 4.89 -25.14
C VAL A 278 -38.88 3.76 -25.88
N PRO A 279 -37.69 4.01 -26.47
CA PRO A 279 -36.92 3.01 -27.18
C PRO A 279 -36.30 2.01 -26.20
N LEU A 280 -36.53 0.73 -26.44
CA LEU A 280 -35.99 -0.35 -25.63
C LEU A 280 -34.85 -1.05 -26.37
N ILE A 281 -33.92 -1.64 -25.60
CA ILE A 281 -32.90 -2.52 -26.17
C ILE A 281 -33.64 -3.74 -26.71
N GLY A 282 -33.64 -3.92 -28.04
CA GLY A 282 -34.18 -5.14 -28.65
C GLY A 282 -33.44 -6.35 -28.11
N SER A 283 -34.14 -7.46 -27.88
CA SER A 283 -33.61 -8.72 -27.30
C SER A 283 -32.55 -9.44 -28.15
N SER A 284 -31.91 -8.75 -29.09
CA SER A 284 -30.85 -9.27 -29.96
C SER A 284 -29.47 -8.90 -29.41
N ARG A 285 -29.16 -9.45 -28.24
CA ARG A 285 -27.84 -10.00 -27.96
C ARG A 285 -28.11 -11.24 -27.16
N SER A 286 -28.18 -12.39 -27.84
CA SER A 286 -27.65 -13.61 -27.24
C SER A 286 -26.32 -13.18 -26.63
N SER A 287 -26.25 -13.16 -25.31
CA SER A 287 -24.98 -13.08 -24.63
C SER A 287 -24.19 -14.23 -25.23
N LYS A 288 -23.27 -13.91 -26.15
CA LYS A 288 -22.11 -14.75 -26.34
C LYS A 288 -21.51 -14.74 -24.95
N VAL A 289 -21.84 -15.76 -24.18
CA VAL A 289 -21.17 -16.10 -22.93
C VAL A 289 -19.72 -16.19 -23.36
N VAL A 290 -18.98 -15.10 -23.19
CA VAL A 290 -17.54 -15.10 -23.36
C VAL A 290 -17.10 -16.19 -22.43
N HIS A 291 -16.54 -17.24 -23.02
CA HIS A 291 -16.46 -18.54 -22.38
C HIS A 291 -15.88 -18.35 -20.98
N LYS A 292 -16.55 -18.92 -19.96
CA LYS A 292 -16.00 -19.14 -18.61
C LYS A 292 -14.53 -19.57 -18.63
N LYS A 293 -14.11 -20.22 -19.72
CA LYS A 293 -12.75 -20.63 -20.03
C LYS A 293 -11.75 -19.47 -20.06
N ASP A 294 -12.02 -18.31 -20.63
CA ASP A 294 -10.99 -17.26 -20.77
C ASP A 294 -10.68 -16.57 -19.42
N PHE A 295 -11.70 -16.33 -18.61
CA PHE A 295 -11.54 -15.81 -17.25
C PHE A 295 -11.01 -16.87 -16.27
N ALA A 296 -11.47 -18.12 -16.38
CA ALA A 296 -10.91 -19.24 -15.61
C ALA A 296 -9.46 -19.54 -15.99
N VAL A 297 -9.08 -19.41 -17.26
CA VAL A 297 -7.70 -19.49 -17.74
C VAL A 297 -6.88 -18.36 -17.13
N GLY A 298 -7.40 -17.12 -17.09
CA GLY A 298 -6.72 -16.00 -16.42
C GLY A 298 -6.48 -16.24 -14.92
N ILE A 299 -7.51 -16.67 -14.18
CA ILE A 299 -7.40 -16.99 -12.75
C ILE A 299 -6.48 -18.18 -12.50
N THR A 300 -6.54 -19.22 -13.34
CA THR A 300 -5.63 -20.37 -13.22
C THR A 300 -4.20 -20.02 -13.59
N LEU A 301 -3.97 -19.12 -14.56
CA LEU A 301 -2.64 -18.62 -14.87
C LEU A 301 -2.08 -17.78 -13.73
N ALA A 302 -2.90 -16.87 -13.17
CA ALA A 302 -2.52 -16.00 -12.07
C ALA A 302 -2.24 -16.81 -10.78
N SER A 303 -3.08 -17.78 -10.46
CA SER A 303 -2.88 -18.68 -9.32
C SER A 303 -1.70 -19.62 -9.55
N ALA A 304 -1.48 -20.12 -10.76
CA ALA A 304 -0.28 -20.87 -11.11
C ALA A 304 0.97 -20.01 -11.00
N THR A 305 0.96 -18.75 -11.44
CA THR A 305 2.11 -17.84 -11.26
C THR A 305 2.35 -17.51 -9.80
N LEU A 306 1.31 -17.27 -9.00
CA LEU A 306 1.45 -17.03 -7.56
C LEU A 306 1.98 -18.28 -6.87
N PHE A 307 1.48 -19.46 -7.24
CA PHE A 307 1.94 -20.75 -6.72
C PHE A 307 3.39 -21.03 -7.13
N ILE A 308 3.80 -20.70 -8.36
CA ILE A 308 5.20 -20.76 -8.81
C ILE A 308 6.05 -19.78 -8.01
N LEU A 309 5.60 -18.55 -7.76
CA LEU A 309 6.33 -17.58 -6.93
C LEU A 309 6.44 -18.04 -5.48
N ILE A 310 5.39 -18.65 -4.91
CA ILE A 310 5.43 -19.28 -3.60
C ILE A 310 6.38 -20.48 -3.60
N ILE A 311 6.39 -21.30 -4.64
CA ILE A 311 7.35 -22.41 -4.78
C ILE A 311 8.76 -21.87 -4.93
N ILE A 312 9.00 -20.82 -5.72
CA ILE A 312 10.32 -20.20 -5.87
C ILE A 312 10.76 -19.58 -4.54
N GLY A 313 9.86 -18.87 -3.84
CA GLY A 313 10.10 -18.30 -2.52
C GLY A 313 10.36 -19.38 -1.47
N ALA A 314 9.57 -20.45 -1.46
CA ALA A 314 9.73 -21.60 -0.58
C ALA A 314 11.00 -22.39 -0.92
N LEU A 315 11.35 -22.56 -2.21
CA LEU A 315 12.62 -23.14 -2.62
C LEU A 315 13.78 -22.24 -2.28
N HIS A 316 13.62 -20.91 -2.32
CA HIS A 316 14.64 -19.96 -1.90
C HIS A 316 14.81 -19.99 -0.38
N VAL A 317 13.72 -20.08 0.39
CA VAL A 317 13.74 -20.23 1.85
C VAL A 317 14.28 -21.59 2.24
N LEU A 318 13.86 -22.68 1.61
CA LEU A 318 14.38 -24.03 1.82
C LEU A 318 15.83 -24.14 1.35
N ARG A 319 16.25 -23.45 0.28
CA ARG A 319 17.66 -23.32 -0.08
C ARG A 319 18.41 -22.45 0.90
N ARG A 320 17.80 -21.42 1.50
CA ARG A 320 18.41 -20.59 2.54
C ARG A 320 18.58 -21.36 3.85
N LEU A 321 17.61 -22.22 4.19
CA LEU A 321 17.64 -23.09 5.37
C LEU A 321 18.50 -24.34 5.14
N ARG A 322 18.58 -24.86 3.92
CA ARG A 322 19.44 -25.99 3.53
C ARG A 322 20.88 -25.56 3.24
N ASN A 323 21.08 -24.33 2.76
CA ASN A 323 22.37 -23.68 2.62
C ASN A 323 22.65 -22.77 3.82
N GLU A 324 22.31 -23.19 5.04
CA GLU A 324 23.11 -22.82 6.22
C GLU A 324 24.48 -23.55 6.15
N GLU A 325 25.16 -23.41 5.02
CA GLU A 325 26.59 -23.66 4.87
C GLU A 325 27.22 -22.34 4.40
N GLU A 326 27.78 -21.66 5.39
CA GLU A 326 28.92 -20.73 5.30
C GLU A 326 28.67 -19.33 4.70
N THR A 327 27.99 -18.47 5.45
CA THR A 327 28.38 -17.05 5.47
C THR A 327 29.71 -16.95 6.22
N LEU A 328 30.81 -16.74 5.50
CA LEU A 328 32.13 -16.45 6.09
C LEU A 328 32.02 -15.18 6.94
N GLU A 329 32.32 -15.27 8.23
CA GLU A 329 32.40 -14.10 9.10
C GLU A 329 33.73 -13.37 8.86
N VAL A 330 33.73 -12.04 8.99
CA VAL A 330 34.85 -11.16 8.56
C VAL A 330 36.19 -11.56 9.18
N TRP A 331 36.20 -12.10 10.41
CA TRP A 331 37.41 -12.59 11.07
C TRP A 331 37.96 -13.91 10.48
N GLU A 332 37.16 -14.70 9.76
CA GLU A 332 37.63 -15.92 9.07
C GLU A 332 38.47 -15.60 7.82
N LEU A 333 38.21 -14.46 7.17
CA LEU A 333 39.01 -13.92 6.06
C LEU A 333 40.31 -13.28 6.55
N GLU A 334 40.31 -12.72 7.76
CA GLU A 334 41.42 -11.92 8.28
C GLU A 334 42.49 -12.75 9.00
N TYR A 335 42.12 -13.87 9.65
CA TYR A 335 43.04 -14.69 10.47
C TYR A 335 43.25 -16.15 9.99
N GLY A 336 42.58 -16.59 8.92
CA GLY A 336 42.86 -17.88 8.27
C GLY A 336 42.59 -19.14 9.10
N ALA A 337 41.79 -19.04 10.17
CA ALA A 337 41.51 -20.16 11.06
C ALA A 337 40.52 -21.16 10.42
N ARG A 338 40.98 -22.40 10.20
CA ARG A 338 40.18 -23.46 9.58
C ARG A 338 39.19 -24.09 10.57
N LYS A 339 37.92 -24.18 10.20
CA LYS A 339 36.89 -24.97 10.93
C LYS A 339 37.11 -26.48 10.75
N PHE A 340 36.98 -27.22 11.84
CA PHE A 340 37.00 -28.68 11.87
C PHE A 340 35.68 -29.21 12.43
N LYS A 341 35.13 -30.26 11.83
CA LYS A 341 33.91 -30.90 12.36
C LYS A 341 34.23 -31.59 13.70
N TYR A 342 33.27 -31.60 14.64
CA TYR A 342 33.44 -32.31 15.92
C TYR A 342 33.87 -33.77 15.73
N SER A 343 33.25 -34.47 14.77
CA SER A 343 33.56 -35.87 14.45
C SER A 343 35.01 -36.06 13.99
N GLU A 344 35.57 -35.09 13.27
CA GLU A 344 36.95 -35.11 12.82
C GLU A 344 37.91 -34.92 14.00
N LEU A 345 37.66 -33.93 14.87
CA LEU A 345 38.46 -33.71 16.09
C LEU A 345 38.33 -34.87 17.08
N HIS A 346 37.14 -35.44 17.22
CA HIS A 346 36.87 -36.60 18.05
C HIS A 346 37.65 -37.82 17.56
N SER A 347 37.74 -38.02 16.25
CA SER A 347 38.51 -39.12 15.66
C SER A 347 40.02 -38.86 15.79
N ALA A 348 40.45 -37.64 15.46
CA ALA A 348 41.86 -37.23 15.49
C ALA A 348 42.48 -37.35 16.88
N THR A 349 41.71 -37.08 17.94
CA THR A 349 42.18 -37.14 19.34
C THR A 349 42.01 -38.51 19.99
N GLY A 350 41.64 -39.56 19.25
CA GLY A 350 41.36 -40.88 19.83
C GLY A 350 40.20 -40.83 20.82
N ARG A 351 39.11 -40.15 20.44
CA ARG A 351 37.88 -39.95 21.21
C ARG A 351 38.06 -39.14 22.50
N PHE A 352 39.04 -38.25 22.55
CA PHE A 352 39.44 -37.53 23.77
C PHE A 352 39.79 -38.48 24.93
N GLY A 353 40.45 -39.60 24.61
CA GLY A 353 40.91 -40.57 25.60
C GLY A 353 42.09 -40.06 26.42
N GLU A 354 42.23 -40.56 27.65
CA GLU A 354 43.31 -40.17 28.58
C GLU A 354 44.71 -40.41 28.02
N ARG A 355 44.89 -41.38 27.11
CA ARG A 355 46.18 -41.65 26.42
C ARG A 355 46.68 -40.48 25.58
N ASN A 356 45.77 -39.62 25.13
CA ASN A 356 46.09 -38.46 24.32
C ASN A 356 45.96 -37.15 25.11
N LEU A 357 45.67 -37.19 26.42
CA LEU A 357 45.60 -35.99 27.26
C LEU A 357 47.01 -35.44 27.47
N ILE A 358 47.25 -34.20 27.03
CA ILE A 358 48.54 -33.51 27.17
C ILE A 358 48.52 -32.37 28.19
N GLY A 359 47.35 -31.96 28.66
CA GLY A 359 47.23 -30.97 29.74
C GLY A 359 45.80 -30.79 30.24
N TYR A 360 45.64 -30.29 31.47
CA TYR A 360 44.33 -29.96 32.05
C TYR A 360 44.44 -28.76 33.01
N GLY A 361 43.39 -27.96 33.10
CA GLY A 361 43.31 -26.81 34.01
C GLY A 361 41.89 -26.22 34.08
N GLY A 362 41.74 -25.03 34.69
CA GLY A 362 40.43 -24.38 34.90
C GLY A 362 39.62 -24.12 33.62
N PHE A 363 40.27 -24.10 32.46
CA PHE A 363 39.64 -23.87 31.15
C PHE A 363 39.44 -25.15 30.32
N GLY A 364 39.57 -26.32 30.94
CA GLY A 364 39.32 -27.62 30.31
C GLY A 364 40.57 -28.48 30.08
N LYS A 365 40.41 -29.51 29.24
CA LYS A 365 41.42 -30.53 28.94
C LYS A 365 41.97 -30.34 27.52
N VAL A 366 43.26 -30.55 27.31
CA VAL A 366 43.94 -30.44 26.01
C VAL A 366 44.43 -31.82 25.58
N TYR A 367 44.09 -32.21 24.35
CA TYR A 367 44.41 -33.52 23.80
C TYR A 367 45.31 -33.40 22.58
N LYS A 368 46.31 -34.26 22.46
CA LYS A 368 47.05 -34.46 21.22
C LYS A 368 46.14 -35.16 20.21
N GLY A 369 46.14 -34.70 18.97
CA GLY A 369 45.42 -35.33 17.88
C GLY A 369 46.23 -35.34 16.59
N LEU A 370 45.86 -36.24 15.68
CA LEU A 370 46.41 -36.31 14.33
C LEU A 370 45.28 -36.17 13.33
N ILE A 371 45.28 -35.12 12.52
CA ILE A 371 44.28 -34.90 11.47
C ILE A 371 44.61 -35.83 10.29
N PRO A 372 43.81 -36.89 10.04
CA PRO A 372 44.20 -37.96 9.12
C PRO A 372 44.33 -37.50 7.67
N SER A 373 43.55 -36.48 7.27
CA SER A 373 43.53 -35.95 5.91
C SER A 373 44.85 -35.27 5.50
N LYS A 374 45.71 -34.91 6.46
CA LYS A 374 46.95 -34.16 6.20
C LYS A 374 48.17 -34.63 6.98
N GLY A 375 48.05 -35.63 7.87
CA GLY A 375 49.13 -36.05 8.76
C GLY A 375 49.58 -34.96 9.73
N LEU A 376 48.71 -33.98 10.02
CA LEU A 376 49.03 -32.83 10.86
C LEU A 376 48.78 -33.15 12.34
N GLU A 377 49.81 -33.04 13.17
CA GLU A 377 49.65 -33.10 14.63
C GLU A 377 49.06 -31.79 15.16
N VAL A 378 48.07 -31.91 16.03
CA VAL A 378 47.31 -30.80 16.60
C VAL A 378 47.14 -30.97 18.11
N ALA A 379 46.98 -29.84 18.81
CA ALA A 379 46.49 -29.82 20.19
C ALA A 379 45.04 -29.33 20.21
N VAL A 380 44.11 -30.17 20.66
CA VAL A 380 42.67 -29.89 20.69
C VAL A 380 42.24 -29.63 22.13
N LYS A 381 41.81 -28.41 22.43
CA LYS A 381 41.30 -28.03 23.75
C LYS A 381 39.80 -28.27 23.84
N ARG A 382 39.40 -29.14 24.77
CA ARG A 382 38.01 -29.39 25.14
C ARG A 382 37.66 -28.57 26.38
N VAL A 383 36.83 -27.56 26.20
CA VAL A 383 36.36 -26.67 27.27
C VAL A 383 35.43 -27.43 28.22
N ALA A 384 35.52 -27.16 29.53
CA ALA A 384 34.71 -27.79 30.55
C ALA A 384 33.25 -27.25 30.55
N PRO A 385 32.25 -28.01 31.01
CA PRO A 385 30.82 -27.69 30.82
C PRO A 385 30.29 -26.46 31.56
N ASN A 386 31.07 -25.79 32.41
CA ASN A 386 30.58 -24.73 33.29
C ASN A 386 30.66 -23.31 32.71
N SER A 387 30.77 -23.17 31.39
CA SER A 387 30.89 -21.86 30.72
C SER A 387 29.79 -21.62 29.68
N GLY A 388 28.52 -21.86 30.02
CA GLY A 388 27.32 -21.27 29.38
C GLY A 388 27.23 -21.21 27.84
N GLN A 389 27.99 -22.00 27.10
CA GLN A 389 28.08 -21.98 25.64
C GLN A 389 27.94 -23.40 25.11
N ASP A 390 27.12 -23.56 24.08
CA ASP A 390 26.92 -24.82 23.38
C ASP A 390 28.26 -25.44 22.96
N LEU A 391 28.40 -26.73 23.23
CA LEU A 391 29.64 -27.52 23.13
C LEU A 391 30.25 -27.48 21.73
N GLN A 392 31.21 -26.57 21.51
CA GLN A 392 32.07 -26.60 20.33
C GLN A 392 33.55 -26.70 20.75
N PRO A 393 34.25 -27.83 20.48
CA PRO A 393 35.69 -27.89 20.67
C PRO A 393 36.36 -26.91 19.70
N LYS A 394 37.16 -26.00 20.24
CA LYS A 394 37.92 -25.01 19.47
C LYS A 394 39.39 -25.48 19.35
N LEU A 395 39.95 -25.33 18.16
CA LEU A 395 41.38 -25.57 17.93
C LEU A 395 42.18 -24.40 18.52
N GLY A 396 43.18 -24.70 19.36
CA GLY A 396 44.09 -23.70 19.94
C GLY A 396 45.44 -23.74 19.24
N ASP A 397 46.10 -22.58 19.21
CA ASP A 397 47.31 -22.27 18.42
C ASP A 397 48.50 -23.26 18.61
N PHE A 398 49.34 -23.35 17.57
CA PHE A 398 50.38 -24.36 17.35
C PHE A 398 51.71 -24.10 18.07
N GLY A 399 51.87 -22.95 18.74
CA GLY A 399 53.12 -22.57 19.42
C GLY A 399 53.54 -23.53 20.53
N LEU A 400 52.60 -24.25 21.15
CA LEU A 400 52.87 -25.22 22.22
C LEU A 400 53.02 -26.66 21.74
N ALA A 401 52.59 -26.98 20.51
CA ALA A 401 52.65 -28.35 19.98
C ALA A 401 54.07 -28.76 19.55
N ARG A 402 54.96 -27.79 19.29
CA ARG A 402 56.29 -28.02 18.71
C ARG A 402 57.41 -28.32 19.71
N THR A 403 57.17 -28.25 21.02
CA THR A 403 58.26 -28.32 22.02
C THR A 403 58.07 -29.38 23.11
N TYR A 404 57.23 -30.39 22.87
CA TYR A 404 57.08 -31.51 23.81
C TYR A 404 57.85 -32.74 23.34
N GLU A 405 59.10 -32.88 23.80
CA GLU A 405 59.73 -34.21 23.88
C GLU A 405 59.22 -34.93 25.13
N HIS A 406 58.95 -36.23 24.99
CA HIS A 406 58.42 -37.07 26.06
C HIS A 406 59.42 -37.18 27.23
N GLY A 407 58.98 -36.83 28.44
CA GLY A 407 59.63 -37.34 29.67
C GLY A 407 59.97 -36.35 30.78
N ILE A 408 59.62 -35.06 30.71
CA ILE A 408 59.96 -34.09 31.77
C ILE A 408 58.71 -33.60 32.52
N ASN A 409 58.84 -33.50 33.84
CA ASN A 409 57.83 -33.11 34.83
C ASN A 409 57.02 -31.87 34.37
N PRO A 410 55.67 -31.92 34.33
CA PRO A 410 54.81 -30.84 33.83
C PRO A 410 54.80 -29.54 34.66
N GLN A 411 55.66 -29.44 35.69
CA GLN A 411 55.73 -28.30 36.60
C GLN A 411 56.70 -27.19 36.16
N THR A 412 57.45 -27.36 35.07
CA THR A 412 58.34 -26.31 34.55
C THR A 412 58.02 -26.04 33.09
N THR A 413 57.18 -25.04 32.85
CA THR A 413 56.99 -24.46 31.52
C THR A 413 58.29 -23.76 31.14
N HIS A 414 58.95 -24.21 30.06
CA HIS A 414 59.95 -23.36 29.39
C HIS A 414 59.29 -22.00 29.09
N VAL A 415 60.01 -20.90 29.26
CA VAL A 415 59.48 -19.56 28.97
C VAL A 415 59.08 -19.52 27.50
N VAL A 416 57.77 -19.55 27.23
CA VAL A 416 57.19 -19.45 25.89
C VAL A 416 56.29 -18.22 25.90
N GLY A 417 56.62 -17.25 25.05
CA GLY A 417 55.85 -16.03 24.84
C GLY A 417 56.40 -15.23 23.66
N THR A 418 55.58 -14.38 23.07
CA THR A 418 55.99 -13.52 21.95
C THR A 418 56.91 -12.42 22.47
N LEU A 419 58.14 -12.37 21.93
CA LEU A 419 59.15 -11.39 22.31
C LEU A 419 58.60 -9.96 22.12
N GLY A 420 58.69 -9.14 23.17
CA GLY A 420 58.11 -7.79 23.23
C GLY A 420 56.86 -7.66 24.10
N TYR A 421 56.05 -8.72 24.22
CA TYR A 421 54.85 -8.73 25.09
C TYR A 421 55.09 -9.43 26.43
N MET A 422 56.24 -10.09 26.59
CA MET A 422 56.56 -10.81 27.81
C MET A 422 56.94 -9.86 28.93
N ALA A 423 56.25 -9.98 30.05
CA ALA A 423 56.60 -9.28 31.28
C ALA A 423 58.04 -9.61 31.71
N PRO A 424 58.82 -8.63 32.19
CA PRO A 424 60.21 -8.85 32.58
C PRO A 424 60.33 -9.89 33.70
N GLU A 425 59.38 -9.96 34.62
CA GLU A 425 59.32 -10.99 35.67
C GLU A 425 59.00 -12.39 35.13
N LEU A 426 58.26 -12.52 34.02
CA LEU A 426 58.01 -13.80 33.35
C LEU A 426 59.31 -14.38 32.81
N THR A 427 60.17 -13.54 32.22
CA THR A 427 61.48 -13.97 31.69
C THR A 427 62.46 -14.40 32.79
N LYS A 428 62.30 -13.88 34.01
CA LYS A 428 63.17 -14.18 35.17
C LYS A 428 62.68 -15.37 35.98
N THR A 429 61.37 -15.51 36.17
CA THR A 429 60.78 -16.50 37.07
C THR A 429 60.20 -17.71 36.34
N GLY A 430 59.95 -17.60 35.04
CA GLY A 430 59.30 -18.62 34.21
C GLY A 430 57.85 -18.91 34.59
N LYS A 431 57.25 -18.10 35.48
CA LYS A 431 55.87 -18.30 35.94
C LYS A 431 54.98 -17.19 35.39
N ALA A 432 54.00 -17.58 34.60
CA ALA A 432 52.91 -16.71 34.20
C ALA A 432 51.96 -16.48 35.40
N THR A 433 51.54 -15.23 35.59
CA THR A 433 50.61 -14.78 36.62
C THR A 433 49.61 -13.79 36.02
N THR A 434 48.57 -13.43 36.78
CA THR A 434 47.65 -12.37 36.35
C THR A 434 48.39 -11.04 36.07
N SER A 435 49.46 -10.74 36.81
CA SER A 435 50.26 -9.52 36.56
C SER A 435 51.03 -9.59 35.23
N THR A 436 51.50 -10.78 34.83
CA THR A 436 52.18 -10.93 33.53
C THR A 436 51.21 -10.76 32.36
N ASP A 437 49.95 -11.17 32.54
CA ASP A 437 48.90 -10.98 31.53
C ASP A 437 48.50 -9.49 31.42
N VAL A 438 48.41 -8.78 32.54
CA VAL A 438 48.14 -7.33 32.57
C VAL A 438 49.27 -6.56 31.88
N TYR A 439 50.54 -6.94 32.09
CA TYR A 439 51.67 -6.34 31.38
C TYR A 439 51.56 -6.56 29.87
N GLY A 440 51.31 -7.79 29.43
CA GLY A 440 51.16 -8.09 28.00
C GLY A 440 50.00 -7.33 27.35
N TYR A 441 48.90 -7.11 28.09
CA TYR A 441 47.79 -6.27 27.65
C TYR A 441 48.19 -4.79 27.53
N GLY A 442 48.97 -4.26 28.47
CA GLY A 442 49.54 -2.91 28.38
C GLY A 442 50.37 -2.71 27.11
N ILE A 443 51.24 -3.67 26.77
CA ILE A 443 52.03 -3.63 25.52
C ILE A 443 51.14 -3.64 24.28
N LEU A 444 50.07 -4.44 24.26
CA LEU A 444 49.12 -4.47 23.14
C LEU A 444 48.46 -3.10 22.97
N ILE A 445 48.07 -2.46 24.06
CA ILE A 445 47.48 -1.13 24.02
C ILE A 445 48.48 -0.11 23.47
N LEU A 446 49.74 -0.15 23.90
CA LEU A 446 50.80 0.69 23.34
C LEU A 446 51.00 0.45 21.84
N GLU A 447 50.97 -0.80 21.38
CA GLU A 447 51.08 -1.14 19.94
C GLU A 447 49.94 -0.51 19.14
N VAL A 448 48.71 -0.55 19.66
CA VAL A 448 47.54 0.04 18.98
C VAL A 448 47.63 1.56 18.91
N VAL A 449 47.94 2.23 20.03
CA VAL A 449 47.97 3.71 20.05
C VAL A 449 49.18 4.27 19.30
N CYS A 450 50.31 3.56 19.31
CA CYS A 450 51.52 3.99 18.62
C CYS A 450 51.58 3.53 17.17
N GLY A 451 50.76 2.55 16.76
CA GLY A 451 50.82 1.95 15.42
C GLY A 451 52.12 1.20 15.15
N ARG A 452 52.86 0.83 16.20
CA ARG A 452 54.22 0.28 16.14
C ARG A 452 54.29 -1.09 16.77
N ARG A 453 55.08 -1.99 16.18
CA ARG A 453 55.34 -3.30 16.79
C ARG A 453 56.13 -3.15 18.10
N PRO A 454 55.92 -4.00 19.11
CA PRO A 454 56.66 -3.91 20.37
C PRO A 454 58.18 -4.03 20.25
N ILE A 455 58.67 -4.69 19.19
CA ILE A 455 60.09 -4.77 18.83
C ILE A 455 60.26 -4.47 17.35
N GLU A 456 61.08 -3.47 17.03
CA GLU A 456 61.40 -3.06 15.67
C GLU A 456 62.92 -3.04 15.46
N PRO A 457 63.54 -4.14 14.99
CA PRO A 457 64.99 -4.26 14.89
C PRO A 457 65.64 -3.28 13.91
N GLN A 458 64.84 -2.69 13.01
CA GLN A 458 65.29 -1.74 11.98
C GLN A 458 65.42 -0.30 12.52
N LYS A 459 64.95 -0.05 13.74
CA LYS A 459 65.03 1.26 14.41
C LYS A 459 66.34 1.40 15.19
N ASN A 460 66.69 2.64 15.51
CA ASN A 460 67.85 2.93 16.35
C ASN A 460 67.69 2.25 17.73
N PRO A 461 68.78 1.95 18.45
CA PRO A 461 68.73 1.23 19.73
C PRO A 461 67.77 1.85 20.77
N GLU A 462 67.63 3.18 20.76
CA GLU A 462 66.73 3.94 21.66
C GLU A 462 65.24 3.79 21.31
N GLU A 463 64.92 3.41 20.07
CA GLU A 463 63.53 3.22 19.60
C GLU A 463 63.18 1.75 19.34
N LEU A 464 64.11 0.82 19.57
CA LEU A 464 63.98 -0.60 19.20
C LEU A 464 62.87 -1.31 19.99
N VAL A 465 62.74 -0.99 21.29
CA VAL A 465 61.71 -1.55 22.17
C VAL A 465 60.67 -0.48 22.45
N LEU A 466 59.42 -0.77 22.07
CA LEU A 466 58.32 0.20 22.10
C LEU A 466 58.10 0.79 23.50
N VAL A 467 58.03 -0.06 24.53
CA VAL A 467 57.77 0.38 25.90
C VAL A 467 58.88 1.27 26.46
N ASP A 468 60.14 1.01 26.09
CA ASP A 468 61.26 1.84 26.52
C ASP A 468 61.24 3.21 25.84
N TRP A 469 60.90 3.25 24.56
CA TRP A 469 60.75 4.49 23.79
C TRP A 469 59.60 5.37 24.29
N VAL A 470 58.41 4.79 24.50
CA VAL A 470 57.25 5.51 25.06
C VAL A 470 57.59 6.05 26.45
N ARG A 471 58.28 5.24 27.28
CA ARG A 471 58.72 5.67 28.61
C ARG A 471 59.69 6.86 28.54
N GLU A 472 60.60 6.90 27.58
CA GLU A 472 61.51 8.04 27.41
C GLU A 472 60.75 9.31 26.99
N LEU A 473 59.83 9.20 26.03
CA LEU A 473 58.96 10.32 25.63
C LEU A 473 58.11 10.84 26.80
N TYR A 474 57.65 9.96 27.69
CA TYR A 474 56.96 10.35 28.91
C TYR A 474 57.84 11.19 29.84
N HIS A 475 59.08 10.76 30.11
CA HIS A 475 60.02 11.50 30.96
C HIS A 475 60.39 12.86 30.37
N GLN A 476 60.45 12.98 29.04
CA GLN A 476 60.68 14.25 28.35
C GLN A 476 59.44 15.15 28.21
N ARG A 477 58.28 14.74 28.77
CA ARG A 477 56.97 15.40 28.63
C ARG A 477 56.52 15.56 27.17
N LYS A 478 56.86 14.60 26.32
CA LYS A 478 56.55 14.55 24.89
C LYS A 478 55.74 13.30 24.51
N ILE A 479 55.03 12.67 25.45
CA ILE A 479 54.34 11.40 25.22
C ILE A 479 53.32 11.44 24.08
N SER A 480 52.74 12.60 23.79
CA SER A 480 51.83 12.77 22.65
C SER A 480 52.50 12.54 21.29
N MET A 481 53.84 12.60 21.20
CA MET A 481 54.58 12.25 19.98
C MET A 481 54.59 10.74 19.70
N ALA A 482 54.21 9.92 20.68
CA ALA A 482 54.10 8.47 20.49
C ALA A 482 52.83 8.05 19.76
N ILE A 483 51.82 8.94 19.68
CA ILE A 483 50.54 8.64 19.02
C ILE A 483 50.75 8.48 17.53
N ASP A 484 50.20 7.41 16.96
CA ASP A 484 50.29 7.14 15.52
C ASP A 484 49.65 8.29 14.72
N PRO A 485 50.40 8.95 13.82
CA PRO A 485 49.85 9.99 12.95
C PRO A 485 48.78 9.48 11.98
N SER A 486 48.64 8.16 11.78
CA SER A 486 47.62 7.55 10.93
C SER A 486 46.23 7.45 11.60
N LEU A 487 46.11 7.79 12.88
CA LEU A 487 44.82 7.81 13.59
C LEU A 487 43.99 9.04 13.18
N ASP A 488 42.96 8.82 12.36
CA ASP A 488 42.13 9.87 11.78
C ASP A 488 41.17 10.55 12.78
N VAL A 489 40.61 9.81 13.74
CA VAL A 489 39.65 10.31 14.74
C VAL A 489 39.93 9.67 16.10
N TYR A 490 40.42 10.45 17.05
CA TYR A 490 40.65 10.02 18.43
C TYR A 490 40.55 11.18 19.42
N ASP A 491 40.21 10.87 20.67
CA ASP A 491 40.29 11.83 21.77
C ASP A 491 41.73 11.90 22.28
N LYS A 492 42.30 13.11 22.29
CA LYS A 492 43.70 13.34 22.61
C LYS A 492 44.01 13.09 24.09
N ASP A 493 43.06 13.36 24.98
CA ASP A 493 43.23 13.17 26.41
C ASP A 493 43.12 11.68 26.77
N GLU A 494 42.21 10.95 26.11
CA GLU A 494 42.13 9.48 26.24
C GLU A 494 43.38 8.79 25.68
N ALA A 495 43.90 9.22 24.52
CA ALA A 495 45.11 8.66 23.96
C ALA A 495 46.34 8.89 24.85
N GLN A 496 46.46 10.09 25.45
CA GLN A 496 47.53 10.37 26.41
C GLN A 496 47.38 9.58 27.71
N LEU A 497 46.15 9.44 28.21
CA LEU A 497 45.86 8.63 29.39
C LEU A 497 46.29 7.18 29.17
N VAL A 498 45.90 6.61 28.02
CA VAL A 498 46.25 5.24 27.65
C VAL A 498 47.77 5.05 27.54
N LEU A 499 48.49 5.97 26.91
CA LEU A 499 49.96 5.93 26.82
C LEU A 499 50.64 6.05 28.19
N SER A 500 50.00 6.71 29.16
CA SER A 500 50.54 6.84 30.53
C SER A 500 50.25 5.65 31.44
N LEU A 501 49.23 4.85 31.11
CA LEU A 501 48.77 3.71 31.89
C LEU A 501 49.36 2.38 31.41
N GLY A 502 49.49 2.19 30.09
CA GLY A 502 50.10 1.02 29.46
C GLY A 502 51.61 1.04 29.58
#